data_AF-A0A0D0AMG7-F1
#
_entry.id   AF-A0A0D0AMG7-F1
#
_cell.length_a   1.000
_cell.length_b   1.000
_cell.length_c   1.000
_cell.angle_alpha   90.00
_cell.angle_beta   90.00
_cell.angle_gamma   90.00
#
_symmetry.space_group_name_H-M   'P 1'
#
loop_
_entity.id
_entity.type
_entity.pdbx_description
1 polymer ?
#
loop_
_entity_poly.entity_id
_entity_poly.type
_entity_poly.pdbx_seq_one_letter_code
_entity_poly.pdbx_strand_id
1 'polypeptide(L)'
;FHGDGQASENPADFLKSFNHAMRQQAVTLLSNKLDAYGDYLGISSQAKTWFKALSSADKTTWAAFVATFKKRWPPVVTAEKTKAEYERDLLDHILGSAEVGKKTTLYDRECWTHVVWAMKVLQLATSMGIKQGTSMIWQVCSKLPSVVKDLLKDDEYKTWANFMKAVMELKGSRLAEKQEQHLSQTQELKALYADLA
;
A
#
# COMPACT_ATOMS: atom_id res chain seq x y z
N PHE A 1 -4.37 3.63 -24.62
CA PHE A 1 -3.65 2.36 -24.49
C PHE A 1 -2.78 2.14 -25.72
N HIS A 2 -1.47 2.07 -25.54
CA HIS A 2 -0.48 1.86 -26.59
C HIS A 2 -0.05 0.39 -26.68
N GLY A 3 -0.08 -0.33 -25.56
CA GLY A 3 0.16 -1.77 -25.50
C GLY A 3 1.61 -2.19 -25.71
N ASP A 4 2.54 -1.25 -25.51
CA ASP A 4 3.99 -1.39 -25.63
C ASP A 4 4.71 -1.60 -24.29
N GLY A 5 3.95 -1.68 -23.18
CA GLY A 5 4.49 -1.96 -21.85
C GLY A 5 5.02 -0.74 -21.10
N GLN A 6 4.59 0.48 -21.48
CA GLN A 6 4.87 1.69 -20.71
C GLN A 6 4.43 1.56 -19.25
N ALA A 7 5.22 2.13 -18.33
CA ALA A 7 5.03 1.99 -16.88
C ALA A 7 3.66 2.52 -16.37
N SER A 8 3.01 3.41 -17.13
CA SER A 8 1.69 3.95 -16.83
C SER A 8 0.53 3.10 -17.39
N GLU A 9 0.80 2.03 -18.13
CA GLU A 9 -0.21 1.24 -18.83
C GLU A 9 -0.35 -0.17 -18.24
N ASN A 10 -1.44 -0.42 -17.51
CA ASN A 10 -1.88 -1.77 -17.14
C ASN A 10 -3.00 -2.22 -18.09
N PRO A 11 -2.79 -3.27 -18.92
CA PRO A 11 -3.79 -3.76 -19.87
C PRO A 11 -5.10 -4.23 -19.21
N ALA A 12 -5.03 -4.81 -18.01
CA ALA A 12 -6.21 -5.28 -17.28
C ALA A 12 -7.03 -4.12 -16.73
N ASP A 13 -6.38 -3.08 -16.19
CA ASP A 13 -7.06 -1.89 -15.70
C ASP A 13 -7.63 -1.06 -16.84
N PHE A 14 -6.92 -0.95 -17.96
CA PHE A 14 -7.44 -0.36 -19.18
C PHE A 14 -8.75 -1.03 -19.63
N LEU A 15 -8.75 -2.37 -19.74
CA LEU A 15 -9.95 -3.10 -20.18
C LEU A 15 -11.11 -2.96 -19.18
N LYS A 16 -10.82 -2.90 -17.87
CA LYS A 16 -11.85 -2.63 -16.84
C LYS A 16 -12.45 -1.23 -17.00
N SER A 17 -11.60 -0.21 -17.11
CA SER A 17 -12.00 1.19 -17.28
C SER A 17 -12.80 1.40 -18.56
N PHE A 18 -12.36 0.81 -19.67
CA PHE A 18 -13.10 0.82 -20.93
C PHE A 18 -14.49 0.19 -20.77
N ASN A 19 -14.58 -1.02 -20.19
CA ASN A 19 -15.87 -1.67 -19.98
C ASN A 19 -16.78 -0.89 -19.03
N HIS A 20 -16.22 -0.21 -18.04
CA HIS A 20 -16.98 0.67 -17.15
C HIS A 20 -17.56 1.86 -17.92
N ALA A 21 -16.77 2.55 -18.73
CA ALA A 21 -17.22 3.65 -19.58
C ALA A 21 -18.32 3.20 -20.56
N MET A 22 -18.16 2.04 -21.21
CA MET A 22 -19.19 1.49 -22.12
C MET A 22 -20.51 1.22 -21.41
N ARG A 23 -20.48 0.77 -20.15
CA ARG A 23 -21.69 0.58 -19.34
C ARG A 23 -22.33 1.91 -18.94
N GLN A 24 -21.54 2.90 -18.55
CA GLN A 24 -22.05 4.24 -18.21
C GLN A 24 -22.74 4.89 -19.41
N GLN A 25 -22.20 4.70 -20.61
CA GLN A 25 -22.76 5.24 -21.86
C GLN A 25 -23.83 4.34 -22.48
N ALA A 26 -24.24 3.25 -21.80
CA ALA A 26 -25.23 2.29 -22.28
C ALA A 26 -24.94 1.73 -23.68
N VAL A 27 -23.66 1.54 -24.03
CA VAL A 27 -23.26 0.96 -25.32
C VAL A 27 -23.55 -0.53 -25.30
N THR A 28 -24.58 -0.95 -26.02
CA THR A 28 -25.05 -2.34 -26.09
C THR A 28 -24.65 -3.06 -27.38
N LEU A 29 -24.53 -2.33 -28.49
CA LEU A 29 -24.19 -2.91 -29.79
C LEU A 29 -22.69 -3.24 -29.86
N LEU A 30 -22.37 -4.46 -30.29
CA LEU A 30 -20.99 -4.94 -30.37
C LEU A 30 -20.12 -4.12 -31.33
N SER A 31 -20.66 -3.71 -32.49
CA SER A 31 -19.92 -2.89 -33.46
C SER A 31 -19.52 -1.55 -32.84
N ASN A 32 -20.48 -0.83 -32.24
CA ASN A 32 -20.22 0.45 -31.58
C ASN A 32 -19.20 0.30 -30.44
N LYS A 33 -19.25 -0.82 -29.71
CA LYS A 33 -18.30 -1.13 -28.66
C LYS A 33 -16.89 -1.41 -29.20
N LEU A 34 -16.77 -2.09 -30.33
CA LEU A 34 -15.47 -2.35 -30.98
C LEU A 34 -14.89 -1.07 -31.61
N ASP A 35 -15.73 -0.23 -32.19
CA ASP A 35 -15.32 1.07 -32.73
C ASP A 35 -14.81 1.97 -31.60
N ALA A 36 -15.59 2.11 -30.53
CA ALA A 36 -15.17 2.84 -29.34
C ALA A 36 -13.89 2.25 -28.73
N TYR A 37 -13.72 0.93 -28.71
CA TYR A 37 -12.47 0.32 -28.26
C TYR A 37 -11.29 0.80 -29.12
N GLY A 38 -11.47 0.84 -30.44
CA GLY A 38 -10.48 1.35 -31.37
C GLY A 38 -10.08 2.80 -31.12
N ASP A 39 -11.00 3.65 -30.67
CA ASP A 39 -10.77 5.07 -30.37
C ASP A 39 -9.98 5.28 -29.07
N TYR A 40 -10.02 4.31 -28.15
CA TYR A 40 -9.24 4.32 -26.90
C TYR A 40 -7.77 3.89 -27.08
N LEU A 41 -7.37 3.52 -28.30
CA LEU A 41 -6.01 3.08 -28.62
C LEU A 41 -5.17 4.25 -29.13
N GLY A 42 -3.90 4.29 -28.73
CA GLY A 42 -2.97 5.32 -29.17
C GLY A 42 -2.78 5.33 -30.69
N ILE A 43 -2.59 6.52 -31.26
CA ILE A 43 -2.27 6.69 -32.69
C ILE A 43 -0.94 5.96 -32.96
N SER A 44 -0.90 5.19 -34.06
CA SER A 44 0.27 4.38 -34.46
C SER A 44 0.79 3.42 -33.38
N SER A 45 -0.04 3.03 -32.42
CA SER A 45 0.36 2.15 -31.33
C SER A 45 0.38 0.66 -31.72
N GLN A 46 1.16 -0.13 -30.96
CA GLN A 46 1.17 -1.59 -31.11
C GLN A 46 -0.21 -2.18 -30.88
N ALA A 47 -0.98 -1.65 -29.93
CA ALA A 47 -2.35 -2.07 -29.67
C ALA A 47 -3.28 -1.77 -30.86
N LYS A 48 -3.16 -0.61 -31.51
CA LYS A 48 -3.94 -0.27 -32.71
C LYS A 48 -3.59 -1.18 -33.89
N THR A 49 -2.31 -1.47 -34.10
CA THR A 49 -1.85 -2.40 -35.14
C THR A 49 -2.39 -3.81 -34.91
N TRP A 50 -2.31 -4.31 -33.67
CA TRP A 50 -2.90 -5.60 -33.29
C TRP A 50 -4.42 -5.63 -33.51
N PHE A 51 -5.14 -4.58 -33.08
CA PHE A 51 -6.60 -4.51 -33.22
C PHE A 51 -7.07 -4.54 -34.67
N LYS A 52 -6.30 -3.92 -35.58
CA LYS A 52 -6.55 -3.95 -37.02
C LYS A 52 -6.31 -5.33 -37.62
N ALA A 53 -5.35 -6.09 -37.10
CA ALA A 53 -5.00 -7.42 -37.60
C ALA A 53 -5.91 -8.56 -37.09
N LEU A 54 -6.80 -8.29 -36.14
CA LEU A 54 -7.76 -9.27 -35.63
C LEU A 54 -8.74 -9.73 -36.72
N SER A 55 -9.01 -11.03 -36.75
CA SER A 55 -9.96 -11.63 -37.69
C SER A 55 -11.41 -11.30 -37.31
N SER A 56 -12.34 -11.51 -38.26
CA SER A 56 -13.78 -11.38 -37.98
C SER A 56 -14.26 -12.35 -36.89
N ALA A 57 -13.66 -13.55 -36.82
CA ALA A 57 -13.96 -14.53 -35.77
C ALA A 57 -13.62 -13.98 -34.38
N ASP A 58 -12.49 -13.28 -34.25
CA ASP A 58 -12.05 -12.66 -32.98
C ASP A 58 -12.94 -11.49 -32.55
N LYS A 59 -13.74 -10.94 -33.47
CA LYS A 59 -14.65 -9.80 -33.25
C LYS A 59 -16.13 -10.19 -33.24
N THR A 60 -16.43 -11.50 -33.30
CA THR A 60 -17.83 -11.98 -33.39
C THR A 60 -18.61 -11.79 -32.09
N THR A 61 -17.93 -11.84 -30.94
CA THR A 61 -18.53 -11.54 -29.64
C THR A 61 -17.56 -10.74 -28.79
N TRP A 62 -18.08 -9.98 -27.82
CA TRP A 62 -17.21 -9.27 -26.87
C TRP A 62 -16.34 -10.23 -26.04
N ALA A 63 -16.86 -11.43 -25.73
CA ALA A 63 -16.11 -12.45 -25.01
C ALA A 63 -14.92 -12.99 -25.83
N ALA A 64 -15.13 -13.28 -27.12
CA ALA A 64 -14.07 -13.70 -28.03
C ALA A 64 -12.99 -12.62 -28.16
N PHE A 65 -13.40 -11.36 -28.30
CA PHE A 65 -12.49 -10.22 -28.33
C PHE A 65 -11.67 -10.09 -27.04
N VAL A 66 -12.31 -10.20 -25.87
CA VAL A 66 -11.61 -10.14 -24.58
C VAL A 66 -10.62 -11.30 -24.42
N ALA A 67 -10.96 -12.50 -24.91
CA ALA A 67 -10.06 -13.65 -24.86
C ALA A 67 -8.80 -13.42 -25.70
N THR A 68 -8.93 -12.87 -26.91
CA THR A 68 -7.75 -12.54 -27.74
C THR A 68 -6.93 -11.39 -27.15
N PHE A 69 -7.58 -10.39 -26.55
CA PHE A 69 -6.90 -9.32 -25.82
C PHE A 69 -6.05 -9.88 -24.68
N LYS A 70 -6.64 -10.72 -23.81
CA LYS A 70 -5.91 -11.33 -22.68
C LYS A 70 -4.81 -12.30 -23.12
N LYS A 71 -4.96 -12.95 -24.28
CA LYS A 71 -3.90 -13.77 -24.87
C LYS A 71 -2.71 -12.90 -25.32
N ARG A 72 -2.97 -11.71 -25.85
CA ARG A 72 -1.93 -10.78 -26.33
C ARG A 72 -1.26 -10.03 -25.19
N TRP A 73 -2.04 -9.54 -24.23
CA TRP A 73 -1.57 -8.88 -23.01
C TRP A 73 -2.07 -9.65 -21.79
N PRO A 74 -1.37 -10.72 -21.40
CA PRO A 74 -1.72 -11.47 -20.20
C PRO A 74 -1.67 -10.54 -18.98
N PRO A 75 -2.56 -10.73 -17.99
CA PRO A 75 -2.47 -10.00 -16.74
C PRO A 75 -1.07 -10.17 -16.15
N VAL A 76 -0.45 -9.05 -15.77
CA VAL A 76 0.82 -9.10 -15.04
C VAL A 76 0.55 -9.83 -13.73
N VAL A 77 1.18 -10.98 -13.54
CA VAL A 77 1.22 -11.65 -12.24
C VAL A 77 2.07 -10.75 -11.36
N THR A 78 1.44 -10.04 -10.44
CA THR A 78 2.18 -9.35 -9.39
C THR A 78 2.98 -10.40 -8.65
N ALA A 79 4.30 -10.19 -8.55
CA ALA A 79 5.14 -11.02 -7.70
C ALA A 79 4.53 -11.00 -6.29
N GLU A 80 4.02 -12.14 -5.85
CA GLU A 80 3.60 -12.30 -4.47
C GLU A 80 4.85 -12.22 -3.62
N LYS A 81 4.88 -11.26 -2.69
CA LYS A 81 5.98 -11.19 -1.73
C LYS A 81 6.04 -12.53 -1.01
N THR A 82 7.23 -13.10 -0.98
CA THR A 82 7.50 -14.28 -0.17
C THR A 82 7.28 -13.96 1.30
N LYS A 83 7.07 -15.01 2.12
CA LYS A 83 6.95 -14.84 3.57
C LYS A 83 8.15 -14.09 4.16
N ALA A 84 9.36 -14.40 3.70
CA ALA A 84 10.60 -13.75 4.15
C ALA A 84 10.63 -12.25 3.80
N GLU A 85 10.10 -11.85 2.64
CA GLU A 85 10.00 -10.44 2.27
C GLU A 85 9.01 -9.68 3.15
N TYR A 86 7.88 -10.30 3.49
CA TYR A 86 6.95 -9.70 4.45
C TYR A 86 7.53 -9.61 5.86
N GLU A 87 8.27 -10.64 6.32
CA GLU A 87 8.96 -10.61 7.61
C GLU A 87 9.99 -9.48 7.68
N ARG A 88 10.78 -9.31 6.61
CA ARG A 88 11.73 -8.19 6.48
C ARG A 88 11.01 -6.85 6.50
N ASP A 89 9.97 -6.67 5.68
CA ASP A 89 9.19 -5.43 5.63
C ASP A 89 8.58 -5.08 7.00
N LEU A 90 8.07 -6.08 7.72
CA LEU A 90 7.51 -5.91 9.06
C LEU A 90 8.56 -5.41 10.06
N LEU A 91 9.77 -6.00 10.01
CA LEU A 91 10.85 -5.67 10.95
C LEU A 91 11.59 -4.37 10.59
N ASP A 92 11.60 -3.98 9.32
CA ASP A 92 12.23 -2.76 8.82
C ASP A 92 11.30 -1.54 8.89
N HIS A 93 9.98 -1.76 8.99
CA HIS A 93 9.01 -0.69 9.17
C HIS A 93 8.98 -0.17 10.62
N ILE A 94 9.99 0.61 10.97
CA ILE A 94 10.23 1.12 12.34
C ILE A 94 9.64 2.53 12.52
N LEU A 95 9.00 2.77 13.66
CA LEU A 95 8.67 4.12 14.10
C LEU A 95 9.92 4.80 14.66
N GLY A 96 10.50 5.72 13.90
CA GLY A 96 11.69 6.46 14.33
C GLY A 96 11.41 7.33 15.56
N SER A 97 12.37 7.42 16.49
CA SER A 97 12.23 8.25 17.70
C SER A 97 11.96 9.72 17.37
N ALA A 98 12.61 10.26 16.33
CA ALA A 98 12.37 11.63 15.88
C ALA A 98 10.96 11.87 15.35
N GLU A 99 10.22 10.81 14.99
CA GLU A 99 8.86 10.91 14.45
C GLU A 99 7.77 10.76 15.51
N VAL A 100 8.14 10.36 16.74
CA VAL A 100 7.18 10.19 17.85
C VAL A 100 6.53 11.52 18.20
N GLY A 101 5.21 11.51 18.36
CA GLY A 101 4.46 12.71 18.74
C GLY A 101 4.37 13.77 17.63
N LYS A 102 4.71 13.44 16.38
CA LYS A 102 4.46 14.30 15.23
C LYS A 102 3.14 13.96 14.55
N LYS A 103 2.66 14.91 13.75
CA LYS A 103 1.55 14.69 12.83
C LYS A 103 2.05 14.48 11.41
N THR A 104 1.27 13.74 10.64
CA THR A 104 1.50 13.46 9.22
C THR A 104 0.14 13.41 8.51
N THR A 105 0.16 13.29 7.19
CA THR A 105 -1.06 13.21 6.38
C THR A 105 -1.24 11.80 5.85
N LEU A 106 -2.41 11.21 6.11
CA LEU A 106 -2.83 9.92 5.56
C LEU A 106 -4.24 10.08 4.97
N TYR A 107 -4.40 9.78 3.68
CA TYR A 107 -5.67 9.95 2.94
C TYR A 107 -6.28 11.36 3.10
N ASP A 108 -5.46 12.41 2.89
CA ASP A 108 -5.83 13.82 3.04
C ASP A 108 -6.36 14.20 4.44
N ARG A 109 -6.04 13.39 5.45
CA ARG A 109 -6.38 13.67 6.86
C ARG A 109 -5.13 13.75 7.69
N GLU A 110 -5.08 14.76 8.56
CA GLU A 110 -4.04 14.88 9.56
C GLU A 110 -4.21 13.78 10.61
N CYS A 111 -3.14 13.02 10.83
CA CYS A 111 -3.09 11.90 11.77
C CYS A 111 -1.76 11.91 12.52
N TRP A 112 -1.73 11.33 13.72
CA TRP A 112 -0.46 11.13 14.42
C TRP A 112 0.39 10.06 13.72
N THR A 113 1.70 10.26 13.69
CA THR A 113 2.66 9.34 13.04
C THR A 113 2.56 7.90 13.57
N HIS A 114 2.37 7.72 14.89
CA HIS A 114 2.23 6.40 15.51
C HIS A 114 0.97 5.66 15.06
N VAL A 115 -0.10 6.39 14.74
CA VAL A 115 -1.34 5.80 14.19
C VAL A 115 -1.09 5.29 12.78
N VAL A 116 -0.48 6.12 11.92
CA VAL A 116 -0.17 5.74 10.53
C VAL A 116 0.78 4.54 10.49
N TRP A 117 1.81 4.56 11.34
CA TRP A 117 2.73 3.44 11.51
C TRP A 117 1.99 2.16 11.93
N ALA A 118 1.16 2.22 12.98
CA ALA A 118 0.46 1.04 13.49
C ALA A 118 -0.52 0.46 12.46
N MET A 119 -1.19 1.31 11.68
CA MET A 119 -2.03 0.86 10.56
C MET A 119 -1.22 0.09 9.52
N LYS A 120 -0.02 0.56 9.17
CA LYS A 120 0.84 -0.09 8.19
C LYS A 120 1.39 -1.43 8.70
N VAL A 121 1.83 -1.48 9.95
CA VAL A 121 2.27 -2.71 10.61
C VAL A 121 1.14 -3.73 10.68
N LEU A 122 -0.09 -3.31 11.03
CA LEU A 122 -1.25 -4.20 11.04
C LEU A 122 -1.59 -4.74 9.64
N GLN A 123 -1.42 -3.92 8.60
CA GLN A 123 -1.60 -4.36 7.21
C GLN A 123 -0.60 -5.47 6.86
N LEU A 124 0.69 -5.30 7.20
CA LEU A 124 1.73 -6.31 6.98
C LEU A 124 1.44 -7.61 7.74
N ALA A 125 1.11 -7.52 9.03
CA ALA A 125 0.72 -8.67 9.84
C ALA A 125 -0.53 -9.39 9.29
N THR A 126 -1.46 -8.65 8.68
CA THR A 126 -2.63 -9.23 8.00
C THR A 126 -2.23 -9.96 6.73
N SER A 127 -1.37 -9.37 5.89
CA SER A 127 -0.84 -9.99 4.67
C SER A 127 -0.06 -11.28 4.95
N MET A 128 0.60 -11.37 6.11
CA MET A 128 1.30 -12.57 6.57
C MET A 128 0.39 -13.64 7.19
N GLY A 129 -0.90 -13.34 7.41
CA GLY A 129 -1.82 -14.24 8.10
C GLY A 129 -1.58 -14.38 9.61
N ILE A 130 -0.74 -13.52 10.21
CA ILE A 130 -0.38 -13.60 11.64
C ILE A 130 -1.23 -12.68 12.53
N LYS A 131 -2.19 -11.94 11.98
CA LYS A 131 -3.00 -10.93 12.70
C LYS A 131 -3.58 -11.41 14.05
N GLN A 132 -4.00 -12.68 14.12
CA GLN A 132 -4.63 -13.26 15.31
C GLN A 132 -3.64 -14.01 16.23
N GLY A 133 -2.35 -14.00 15.90
CA GLY A 133 -1.29 -14.63 16.69
C GLY A 133 -0.35 -13.61 17.33
N THR A 134 0.63 -14.15 18.06
CA THR A 134 1.66 -13.40 18.79
C THR A 134 3.01 -13.35 18.07
N SER A 135 3.14 -14.07 16.94
CA SER A 135 4.40 -14.19 16.18
C SER A 135 5.00 -12.82 15.92
N MET A 136 6.28 -12.64 16.25
CA MET A 136 7.08 -11.43 16.01
C MET A 136 6.63 -10.15 16.76
N ILE A 137 5.58 -10.19 17.59
CA ILE A 137 5.14 -9.02 18.39
C ILE A 137 6.30 -8.52 19.24
N TRP A 138 6.95 -9.41 19.99
CA TRP A 138 8.09 -9.05 20.84
C TRP A 138 9.23 -8.38 20.05
N GLN A 139 9.51 -8.84 18.83
CA GLN A 139 10.57 -8.25 18.00
C GLN A 139 10.22 -6.82 17.60
N VAL A 140 8.97 -6.55 17.19
CA VAL A 140 8.53 -5.19 16.86
C VAL A 140 8.43 -4.32 18.11
N CYS A 141 7.92 -4.85 19.23
CA CYS A 141 7.95 -4.16 20.52
C CYS A 141 9.37 -3.75 20.88
N SER A 142 10.36 -4.62 20.74
CA SER A 142 11.75 -4.33 21.10
C SER A 142 12.35 -3.14 20.31
N LYS A 143 11.87 -2.89 19.09
CA LYS A 143 12.32 -1.79 18.23
C LYS A 143 11.56 -0.48 18.43
N LEU A 144 10.47 -0.48 19.21
CA LEU A 144 9.73 0.74 19.50
C LEU A 144 10.58 1.74 20.30
N PRO A 145 10.40 3.06 20.06
CA PRO A 145 10.97 4.10 20.93
C PRO A 145 10.55 3.91 22.39
N SER A 146 11.46 4.19 23.32
CA SER A 146 11.23 4.10 24.79
C SER A 146 9.95 4.84 25.20
N VAL A 147 9.79 6.08 24.72
CA VAL A 147 8.62 6.92 24.98
C VAL A 147 7.29 6.25 24.63
N VAL A 148 7.27 5.46 23.55
CA VAL A 148 6.08 4.71 23.12
C VAL A 148 5.87 3.50 24.03
N LYS A 149 6.94 2.73 24.31
CA LYS A 149 6.89 1.56 25.21
C LYS A 149 6.38 1.94 26.59
N ASP A 150 6.88 3.03 27.17
CA ASP A 150 6.51 3.52 28.51
C ASP A 150 5.04 3.96 28.62
N LEU A 151 4.33 4.11 27.50
CA LEU A 151 2.92 4.48 27.46
C LEU A 151 2.01 3.30 27.10
N LEU A 152 2.57 2.19 26.63
CA LEU A 152 1.82 0.95 26.49
C LEU A 152 1.54 0.36 27.88
N LYS A 153 0.34 -0.20 28.04
CA LYS A 153 -0.16 -0.68 29.34
C LYS A 153 0.17 -2.15 29.61
N ASP A 154 0.41 -2.91 28.55
CA ASP A 154 0.63 -4.34 28.61
C ASP A 154 2.00 -4.66 28.02
N ASP A 155 2.77 -5.48 28.72
CA ASP A 155 4.05 -5.99 28.24
C ASP A 155 3.86 -7.19 27.28
N GLU A 156 2.67 -7.80 27.29
CA GLU A 156 2.33 -8.97 26.49
C GLU A 156 0.97 -8.84 25.79
N TYR A 157 1.01 -8.67 24.46
CA TYR A 157 -0.18 -8.64 23.63
C TYR A 157 -0.49 -10.00 23.01
N LYS A 158 -1.73 -10.48 23.17
CA LYS A 158 -2.18 -11.79 22.67
C LYS A 158 -2.37 -11.86 21.14
N THR A 159 -2.56 -10.72 20.49
CA THR A 159 -2.74 -10.63 19.03
C THR A 159 -2.15 -9.33 18.49
N TRP A 160 -1.76 -9.34 17.21
CA TRP A 160 -1.38 -8.11 16.50
C TRP A 160 -2.50 -7.09 16.47
N ALA A 161 -3.76 -7.55 16.39
CA ALA A 161 -4.91 -6.67 16.45
C ALA A 161 -4.96 -5.90 17.79
N ASN A 162 -4.73 -6.58 18.92
CA ASN A 162 -4.71 -5.95 20.24
C ASN A 162 -3.51 -5.02 20.41
N PHE A 163 -2.33 -5.45 19.98
CA PHE A 163 -1.11 -4.64 20.06
C PHE A 163 -1.24 -3.33 19.27
N MET A 164 -1.60 -3.43 17.99
CA MET A 164 -1.73 -2.26 17.12
C MET A 164 -2.86 -1.34 17.57
N LYS A 165 -3.96 -1.91 18.10
CA LYS A 165 -5.02 -1.12 18.72
C LYS A 165 -4.51 -0.30 19.91
N ALA A 166 -3.76 -0.92 20.82
CA ALA A 166 -3.18 -0.23 21.96
C ALA A 166 -2.25 0.92 21.54
N VAL A 167 -1.41 0.71 20.50
CA VAL A 167 -0.58 1.78 19.95
C VAL A 167 -1.44 2.91 19.36
N MET A 168 -2.42 2.60 18.50
CA MET A 168 -3.27 3.61 17.87
C MET A 168 -4.07 4.44 18.89
N GLU A 169 -4.48 3.84 20.00
CA GLU A 169 -5.23 4.49 21.07
C GLU A 169 -4.36 5.36 22.01
N LEU A 170 -3.03 5.35 21.85
CA LEU A 170 -2.16 6.27 22.58
C LEU A 170 -2.52 7.73 22.25
N LYS A 171 -2.67 8.53 23.31
CA LYS A 171 -2.90 9.98 23.18
C LYS A 171 -1.68 10.65 22.55
N GLY A 172 -1.80 11.10 21.31
CA GLY A 172 -0.69 11.71 20.57
C GLY A 172 -0.10 12.95 21.24
N SER A 173 -0.91 13.77 21.92
CA SER A 173 -0.41 14.91 22.71
C SER A 173 0.51 14.48 23.86
N ARG A 174 0.20 13.37 24.53
CA ARG A 174 1.03 12.82 25.61
C ARG A 174 2.34 12.22 25.07
N LEU A 175 2.29 11.63 23.86
CA LEU A 175 3.49 11.18 23.16
C LEU A 175 4.40 12.35 22.80
N ALA A 176 3.84 13.45 22.30
CA ALA A 176 4.59 14.66 21.98
C ALA A 176 5.26 15.25 23.23
N GLU A 177 4.51 15.42 24.32
CA GLU A 177 5.02 15.93 25.60
C GLU A 177 6.17 15.06 26.15
N LYS A 178 5.97 13.74 26.23
CA LYS A 178 7.04 12.83 26.70
C LYS A 178 8.26 12.83 25.78
N GLN A 179 8.06 12.95 24.47
CA GLN A 179 9.17 13.00 23.51
C GLN A 179 9.99 14.28 23.69
N GLU A 180 9.34 15.41 23.94
CA GLU A 180 10.02 16.68 24.24
C GLU A 180 10.82 16.60 25.54
N GLN A 181 10.22 16.06 26.61
CA GLN A 181 10.91 15.83 27.89
C GLN A 181 12.16 14.94 27.71
N HIS A 182 12.02 13.84 26.96
CA HIS A 182 13.13 12.93 26.68
C HIS A 182 14.25 13.62 25.89
N LEU A 183 13.91 14.50 24.94
CA LEU A 183 14.89 15.26 24.17
C LEU A 183 15.63 16.28 25.05
N SER A 184 14.93 17.01 25.93
CA SER A 184 15.54 17.96 26.87
C SER A 184 16.55 17.26 27.78
N GLN A 185 16.13 16.15 28.41
CA GLN A 185 17.00 15.36 29.29
C GLN A 185 18.24 14.84 28.56
N THR A 186 18.08 14.38 27.31
CA THR A 186 19.20 13.90 26.50
C THR A 186 20.18 15.04 26.16
N GLN A 187 19.67 16.25 25.92
CA GLN A 187 20.49 17.43 25.65
C GLN A 187 21.25 17.90 26.90
N GLU A 188 20.58 17.97 28.05
CA GLU A 188 21.19 18.31 29.33
C GLU A 188 22.30 17.33 29.71
N LEU A 189 22.05 16.01 29.58
CA LEU A 189 23.07 14.98 29.80
C LEU A 189 24.27 15.19 28.87
N LYS A 190 24.04 15.44 27.58
CA LYS A 190 25.13 15.70 26.62
C LYS A 190 25.94 16.94 26.98
N ALA A 191 25.30 18.02 27.44
CA ALA A 191 25.98 19.23 27.88
C ALA A 191 26.86 18.95 29.11
N LEU A 192 26.32 18.25 30.12
CA LEU A 192 27.07 17.86 31.32
C LEU A 192 28.32 17.03 30.99
N TYR A 193 28.21 16.07 30.06
CA TYR A 193 29.35 15.27 29.62
C TYR A 193 30.38 16.08 28.81
N ALA A 194 29.95 17.09 28.06
CA ALA A 194 30.85 17.96 27.31
C ALA A 194 31.66 18.88 28.24
N ASP A 195 31.07 19.34 29.35
CA ASP A 195 31.75 20.18 30.34
C ASP A 195 32.74 19.39 31.23
N LEU A 196 32.64 18.05 31.25
CA LEU A 196 33.52 17.14 32.00
C LEU A 196 34.73 16.63 31.17
N ALA A 197 34.76 16.87 29.86
CA ALA A 197 35.77 16.37 28.92
C ALA A 197 36.80 17.45 28.56
#